data_AF-A0A4R3X6L2-F1
#
_entry.id   AF-A0A4R3X6L2-F1
#
_cell.length_a   1.000
_cell.length_b   1.000
_cell.length_c   1.000
_cell.angle_alpha   90.00
_cell.angle_beta   90.00
_cell.angle_gamma   90.00
#
_symmetry.space_group_name_H-M   'P 1'
#
loop_
_entity.id
_entity.type
_entity.pdbx_description
1 polymer ?
#
loop_
_entity_poly.entity_id
_entity_poly.type
_entity_poly.pdbx_seq_one_letter_code
_entity_poly.pdbx_strand_id
1 'polypeptide(L)'
;MNSISVANIANRANGLEPGPISPEEVELARNILRGRDGGVVDAIHIVGLCGGASDAPLLEAYLQGEENNVYAEYALKALCRYLGLVERYRPLLRQWMKNKDDGFRRMPAIHLANEYFRDFEDKELGRYLTRGTFQIESRAQMAMLPRLKPRTYYDFVIQVAIVRPGPIQGDMVNPYLRRREGKEPVEYLHWRPETLALASRRSGRIFSTKSCRLVATRRLPSDCWSGC
;
A
#
# COMPACT_ATOMS: atom_id res chain seq x y z
N MET A 1 22.16 31.55 -24.65
CA MET A 1 20.96 31.24 -23.85
C MET A 1 21.00 29.75 -23.57
N ASN A 2 21.32 29.32 -22.34
CA ASN A 2 21.30 27.91 -21.98
C ASN A 2 19.85 27.41 -22.11
N SER A 3 19.57 26.58 -23.12
CA SER A 3 18.31 25.86 -23.19
C SER A 3 18.23 24.95 -21.97
N ILE A 4 17.47 25.35 -20.95
CA ILE A 4 17.22 24.50 -19.80
C ILE A 4 16.46 23.29 -20.33
N SER A 5 17.14 22.14 -20.37
CA SER A 5 16.53 20.90 -20.81
C SER A 5 15.49 20.46 -19.79
N VAL A 6 14.30 20.09 -20.25
CA VAL A 6 13.21 19.56 -19.42
C VAL A 6 13.67 18.34 -18.64
N ALA A 7 14.57 17.54 -19.21
CA ALA A 7 15.19 16.40 -18.54
C ALA A 7 16.01 16.83 -17.30
N ASN A 8 16.73 17.95 -17.35
CA ASN A 8 17.50 18.45 -16.21
C ASN A 8 16.59 18.96 -15.09
N ILE A 9 15.45 19.56 -15.45
CA ILE A 9 14.42 19.95 -14.48
C ILE A 9 13.84 18.69 -13.82
N ALA A 10 13.53 17.66 -14.60
CA ALA A 10 13.01 16.39 -14.08
C ALA A 10 14.03 15.67 -13.18
N ASN A 11 15.32 15.68 -13.51
CA ASN A 11 16.37 15.12 -12.65
C ASN A 11 16.41 15.81 -11.28
N ARG A 12 16.33 17.15 -11.25
CA ARG A 12 16.21 17.90 -9.98
C ARG A 12 14.92 17.56 -9.23
N ALA A 13 13.80 17.42 -9.93
CA ALA A 13 12.51 17.10 -9.30
C ALA A 13 12.55 15.73 -8.62
N ASN A 14 13.20 14.76 -9.25
CA ASN A 14 13.41 13.42 -8.72
C ASN A 14 14.52 13.35 -7.64
N GLY A 15 15.21 14.46 -7.36
CA GLY A 15 16.33 14.50 -6.42
C GLY A 15 17.61 13.81 -6.93
N LEU A 16 17.71 13.56 -8.23
CA LEU A 16 18.92 13.02 -8.87
C LEU A 16 19.99 14.09 -9.04
N GLU A 17 19.57 15.35 -9.18
CA GLU A 17 20.44 16.51 -9.25
C GLU A 17 20.05 17.54 -8.16
N PRO A 18 21.03 18.25 -7.57
CA PRO A 18 20.74 19.30 -6.61
C PRO A 18 20.22 20.57 -7.31
N GLY A 19 19.30 21.28 -6.65
CA GLY A 19 18.85 22.60 -7.07
C GLY A 19 17.35 22.81 -6.85
N PRO A 20 16.92 24.03 -6.49
CA PRO A 20 15.50 24.33 -6.36
C PRO A 20 14.82 24.28 -7.72
N ILE A 21 13.51 24.04 -7.71
CA ILE A 21 12.67 24.14 -8.91
C ILE A 21 11.85 25.41 -8.81
N SER A 22 11.92 26.25 -9.84
CA SER A 22 11.20 27.51 -9.87
C SER A 22 9.75 27.32 -10.35
N PRO A 23 8.81 28.22 -9.99
CA PRO A 23 7.45 28.18 -10.51
C PRO A 23 7.38 28.29 -12.05
N GLU A 24 8.32 29.01 -12.69
CA GLU A 24 8.39 29.11 -14.15
C GLU A 24 8.76 27.76 -14.79
N GLU A 25 9.63 26.98 -14.15
CA GLU A 25 10.01 25.63 -14.61
C GLU A 25 8.84 24.64 -14.52
N VAL A 26 7.98 24.78 -13.49
CA VAL A 26 6.74 24.00 -13.40
C VAL A 26 5.75 24.43 -14.48
N GLU A 27 5.62 25.73 -14.76
CA GLU A 27 4.73 26.21 -15.83
C GLU A 27 5.22 25.79 -17.22
N LEU A 28 6.54 25.73 -17.45
CA LEU A 28 7.13 25.16 -18.66
C LEU A 28 6.68 23.70 -18.84
N ALA A 29 6.74 22.88 -17.78
CA ALA A 29 6.25 21.51 -17.82
C ALA A 29 4.74 21.44 -18.13
N ARG A 30 3.92 22.33 -17.53
CA ARG A 30 2.49 22.40 -17.87
C ARG A 30 2.25 22.73 -19.34
N ASN A 31 3.02 23.66 -19.90
CA ASN A 31 2.91 24.04 -21.31
C ASN A 31 3.30 22.89 -22.25
N ILE A 32 4.31 22.10 -21.90
CA ILE A 32 4.69 20.89 -22.63
C ILE A 32 3.54 19.88 -22.63
N LEU A 33 2.87 19.68 -21.50
CA LEU A 33 1.71 18.79 -21.42
C LEU A 33 0.51 19.30 -22.23
N ARG A 34 0.28 20.63 -22.27
CA ARG A 34 -0.77 21.22 -23.12
C ARG A 34 -0.46 21.07 -24.61
N GLY A 35 0.79 21.27 -24.99
CA GLY A 35 1.24 21.21 -26.39
C GLY A 35 1.52 19.81 -26.92
N ARG A 36 1.69 18.82 -26.02
CA ARG A 36 2.22 17.47 -26.34
C ARG A 36 3.55 17.51 -27.11
N ASP A 37 4.34 18.55 -26.85
CA ASP A 37 5.66 18.72 -27.42
C ASP A 37 6.67 17.83 -26.66
N GLY A 38 7.80 17.49 -27.27
CA GLY A 38 8.75 16.49 -26.74
C GLY A 38 9.07 16.62 -25.24
N GLY A 39 9.32 15.48 -24.57
CA GLY A 39 9.59 15.45 -23.11
C GLY A 39 8.34 15.30 -22.23
N VAL A 40 7.23 14.77 -22.77
CA VAL A 40 5.98 14.55 -22.03
C VAL A 40 6.17 13.77 -20.74
N VAL A 41 6.99 12.70 -20.74
CA VAL A 41 7.23 11.89 -19.52
C VAL A 41 7.88 12.73 -18.42
N ASP A 42 8.88 13.53 -18.77
CA ASP A 42 9.59 14.41 -17.84
C ASP A 42 8.63 15.48 -17.31
N ALA A 43 7.79 16.05 -18.17
CA ALA A 43 6.78 17.02 -17.78
C ALA A 43 5.72 16.42 -16.83
N ILE A 44 5.29 15.16 -17.05
CA ILE A 44 4.40 14.45 -16.12
C ILE A 44 5.07 14.30 -14.75
N HIS A 45 6.36 13.94 -14.70
CA HIS A 45 7.10 13.83 -13.43
C HIS A 45 7.20 15.17 -12.70
N ILE A 46 7.57 16.24 -13.41
CA ILE A 46 7.71 17.58 -12.83
C ILE A 46 6.37 18.06 -12.27
N VAL A 47 5.29 17.98 -13.05
CA VAL A 47 3.95 18.38 -12.60
C VAL A 47 3.44 17.50 -11.47
N GLY A 48 3.72 16.20 -11.49
CA GLY A 48 3.37 15.32 -10.39
C GLY A 48 4.07 15.67 -9.08
N LEU A 49 5.38 15.92 -9.11
CA LEU A 49 6.21 16.13 -7.93
C LEU A 49 6.13 17.56 -7.38
N CYS A 50 5.98 18.55 -8.25
CA CYS A 50 6.07 19.97 -7.90
C CYS A 50 4.76 20.74 -8.15
N GLY A 51 3.76 20.11 -8.78
CA GLY A 51 2.44 20.70 -9.01
C GLY A 51 1.47 20.48 -7.86
N GLY A 52 0.18 20.69 -8.14
CA GLY A 52 -0.90 20.55 -7.16
C GLY A 52 -2.09 19.76 -7.71
N ALA A 53 -3.09 19.53 -6.85
CA ALA A 53 -4.31 18.81 -7.24
C ALA A 53 -5.08 19.50 -8.39
N SER A 54 -4.90 20.80 -8.60
CA SER A 54 -5.44 21.55 -9.74
C SER A 54 -4.88 21.11 -11.09
N ASP A 55 -3.70 20.49 -11.10
CA ASP A 55 -3.05 19.99 -12.32
C ASP A 55 -3.58 18.60 -12.74
N ALA A 56 -4.45 17.98 -11.94
CA ALA A 56 -4.99 16.65 -12.22
C ALA A 56 -5.65 16.51 -13.62
N PRO A 57 -6.49 17.47 -14.10
CA PRO A 57 -7.09 17.37 -15.43
C PRO A 57 -6.07 17.31 -16.57
N LEU A 58 -4.90 17.94 -16.39
CA LEU A 58 -3.83 17.96 -17.38
C LEU A 58 -3.21 16.56 -17.53
N LEU A 59 -3.04 15.83 -16.41
CA LEU A 59 -2.54 14.46 -16.40
C LEU A 59 -3.62 13.46 -16.83
N GLU A 60 -4.90 13.70 -16.50
CA GLU A 60 -6.02 12.84 -16.91
C GLU A 60 -6.13 12.71 -18.44
N ALA A 61 -5.75 13.75 -19.19
CA ALA A 61 -5.71 13.74 -20.65
C ALA A 61 -4.77 12.67 -21.25
N TYR A 62 -3.86 12.12 -20.44
CA TYR A 62 -2.91 11.07 -20.83
C TYR A 62 -3.33 9.67 -20.38
N LEU A 63 -4.44 9.50 -19.66
CA LEU A 63 -4.93 8.18 -19.22
C LEU A 63 -5.64 7.40 -20.34
N GLN A 64 -6.13 8.07 -21.38
CA GLN A 64 -6.96 7.51 -22.44
C GLN A 64 -6.29 7.61 -23.82
N GLY A 65 -6.57 6.65 -24.72
CA GLY A 65 -6.02 6.58 -26.08
C GLY A 65 -5.29 5.26 -26.38
N GLU A 66 -5.28 4.82 -27.65
CA GLU A 66 -4.63 3.59 -28.10
C GLU A 66 -3.09 3.71 -28.15
N GLU A 67 -2.56 4.89 -28.46
CA GLU A 67 -1.12 5.19 -28.51
C GLU A 67 -0.53 5.63 -27.15
N ASN A 68 -1.38 5.85 -26.14
CA ASN A 68 -1.01 6.48 -24.86
C ASN A 68 -0.57 5.50 -23.76
N ASN A 69 -0.27 4.24 -24.08
CA ASN A 69 0.03 3.22 -23.06
C ASN A 69 1.21 3.61 -22.15
N VAL A 70 2.25 4.22 -22.71
CA VAL A 70 3.43 4.66 -21.95
C VAL A 70 3.08 5.84 -21.05
N TYR A 71 2.40 6.86 -21.57
CA TYR A 71 2.04 8.06 -20.79
C TYR A 71 1.00 7.77 -19.73
N ALA A 72 0.09 6.83 -19.97
CA ALA A 72 -0.95 6.42 -19.04
C ALA A 72 -0.36 5.87 -17.73
N GLU A 73 0.73 5.10 -17.80
CA GLU A 73 1.49 4.66 -16.62
C GLU A 73 2.01 5.84 -15.81
N TYR A 74 2.75 6.75 -16.46
CA TYR A 74 3.35 7.90 -15.79
C TYR A 74 2.28 8.83 -15.20
N ALA A 75 1.22 9.10 -15.95
CA ALA A 75 0.12 9.96 -15.53
C ALA A 75 -0.61 9.38 -14.31
N LEU A 76 -0.95 8.08 -14.34
CA LEU A 76 -1.61 7.43 -13.22
C LEU A 76 -0.72 7.42 -11.97
N LYS A 77 0.58 7.17 -12.13
CA LYS A 77 1.55 7.23 -11.04
C LYS A 77 1.66 8.65 -10.47
N ALA A 78 1.71 9.67 -11.31
CA ALA A 78 1.75 11.05 -10.87
C ALA A 78 0.49 11.46 -10.09
N LEU A 79 -0.69 11.11 -10.60
CA LEU A 79 -1.97 11.37 -9.96
C LEU A 79 -2.10 10.71 -8.58
N CYS A 80 -1.73 9.43 -8.49
CA CYS A 80 -1.93 8.66 -7.26
C CYS A 80 -0.81 8.88 -6.24
N ARG A 81 0.45 8.78 -6.66
CA ARG A 81 1.61 8.75 -5.75
C ARG A 81 2.10 10.15 -5.41
N TYR A 82 2.19 11.05 -6.40
CA TYR A 82 2.81 12.37 -6.18
C TYR A 82 1.77 13.43 -5.78
N LEU A 83 0.65 13.51 -6.49
CA LEU A 83 -0.45 14.41 -6.13
C LEU A 83 -1.33 13.89 -4.98
N GLY A 84 -1.14 12.63 -4.56
CA GLY A 84 -1.86 12.04 -3.44
C GLY A 84 -3.36 11.80 -3.69
N LEU A 85 -3.81 11.79 -4.95
CA LEU A 85 -5.23 11.69 -5.32
C LEU A 85 -5.72 10.23 -5.42
N VAL A 86 -5.08 9.30 -4.71
CA VAL A 86 -5.37 7.85 -4.80
C VAL A 86 -6.85 7.52 -4.58
N GLU A 87 -7.52 8.21 -3.65
CA GLU A 87 -8.95 8.01 -3.37
C GLU A 87 -9.83 8.29 -4.59
N ARG A 88 -9.53 9.38 -5.32
CA ARG A 88 -10.26 9.77 -6.53
C ARG A 88 -10.10 8.75 -7.65
N TYR A 89 -8.91 8.14 -7.78
CA TYR A 89 -8.59 7.21 -8.87
C TYR A 89 -8.69 5.73 -8.48
N ARG A 90 -9.13 5.42 -7.26
CA ARG A 90 -9.29 4.05 -6.76
C ARG A 90 -10.18 3.17 -7.64
N PRO A 91 -11.32 3.63 -8.20
CA PRO A 91 -12.12 2.82 -9.13
C PRO A 91 -11.37 2.46 -10.41
N LEU A 92 -10.58 3.41 -10.95
CA LEU A 92 -9.78 3.21 -12.16
C LEU A 92 -8.65 2.22 -11.92
N LEU A 93 -7.92 2.38 -10.80
CA LEU A 93 -6.89 1.43 -10.37
C LEU A 93 -7.45 0.01 -10.24
N ARG A 94 -8.64 -0.14 -9.64
CA ARG A 94 -9.33 -1.44 -9.54
C ARG A 94 -9.67 -2.00 -10.92
N GLN A 95 -10.18 -1.19 -11.82
CA GLN A 95 -10.50 -1.60 -13.19
C GLN A 95 -9.25 -2.12 -13.92
N TRP A 96 -8.14 -1.38 -13.85
CA TRP A 96 -6.89 -1.75 -14.50
C TRP A 96 -6.25 -3.00 -13.88
N MET A 97 -6.31 -3.16 -12.55
CA MET A 97 -5.84 -4.39 -11.89
C MET A 97 -6.65 -5.62 -12.30
N LYS A 98 -7.95 -5.47 -12.57
CA LYS A 98 -8.86 -6.56 -12.96
C LYS A 98 -8.74 -6.94 -14.44
N ASN A 99 -8.39 -5.99 -15.30
CA ASN A 99 -8.29 -6.24 -16.74
C ASN A 99 -7.06 -7.11 -17.05
N LYS A 100 -7.27 -8.40 -17.28
CA LYS A 100 -6.17 -9.36 -17.54
C LYS A 100 -5.61 -9.24 -18.96
N ASP A 101 -6.38 -8.70 -19.88
CA ASP A 101 -6.06 -8.64 -21.31
C ASP A 101 -5.25 -7.38 -21.66
N ASP A 102 -5.20 -6.39 -20.76
CA ASP A 102 -4.44 -5.16 -20.92
C ASP A 102 -3.24 -5.13 -19.97
N GLY A 103 -2.16 -5.80 -20.36
CA GLY A 103 -0.92 -5.85 -19.59
C GLY A 103 -0.28 -4.48 -19.36
N PHE A 104 -0.44 -3.56 -20.32
CA PHE A 104 0.13 -2.21 -20.26
C PHE A 104 -0.50 -1.35 -19.17
N ARG A 105 -1.83 -1.40 -19.01
CA ARG A 105 -2.52 -0.69 -17.93
C ARG A 105 -2.49 -1.46 -16.61
N ARG A 106 -2.44 -2.79 -16.66
CA ARG A 106 -2.42 -3.63 -15.46
C ARG A 106 -1.13 -3.49 -14.65
N MET A 107 0.03 -3.45 -15.30
CA MET A 107 1.33 -3.37 -14.62
C MET A 107 1.51 -2.11 -13.75
N PRO A 108 1.24 -0.89 -14.22
CA PRO A 108 1.34 0.31 -13.39
C PRO A 108 0.31 0.31 -12.25
N ALA A 109 -0.88 -0.25 -12.46
CA ALA A 109 -1.86 -0.40 -11.40
C ALA A 109 -1.37 -1.36 -10.29
N ILE A 110 -0.61 -2.42 -10.64
CA ILE A 110 0.06 -3.29 -9.69
C ILE A 110 1.20 -2.55 -8.96
N HIS A 111 1.99 -1.72 -9.64
CA HIS A 111 3.03 -0.90 -9.01
C HIS A 111 2.48 0.12 -8.00
N LEU A 112 1.21 0.50 -8.16
CA LEU A 112 0.46 1.37 -7.27
C LEU A 112 -0.38 0.60 -6.24
N ALA A 113 -0.23 -0.73 -6.14
CA ALA A 113 -0.98 -1.53 -5.18
C ALA A 113 -0.76 -1.06 -3.74
N ASN A 114 0.47 -0.70 -3.37
CA ASN A 114 0.78 -0.22 -2.02
C ASN A 114 0.02 1.08 -1.69
N GLU A 115 -0.05 2.02 -2.62
CA GLU A 115 -0.84 3.24 -2.49
C GLU A 115 -2.33 2.93 -2.46
N TYR A 116 -2.80 2.06 -3.36
CA TYR A 116 -4.20 1.64 -3.43
C TYR A 116 -4.68 1.05 -2.11
N PHE A 117 -3.87 0.18 -1.50
CA PHE A 117 -4.17 -0.49 -0.23
C PHE A 117 -3.90 0.37 1.01
N ARG A 118 -3.26 1.54 0.86
CA ARG A 118 -3.05 2.47 1.97
C ARG A 118 -4.41 2.96 2.47
N ASP A 119 -4.69 2.70 3.74
CA ASP A 119 -5.93 3.07 4.42
C ASP A 119 -7.21 2.58 3.71
N PHE A 120 -7.07 1.52 2.89
CA PHE A 120 -8.14 0.97 2.09
C PHE A 120 -9.10 0.17 2.97
N GLU A 121 -10.31 0.68 3.15
CA GLU A 121 -11.44 -0.06 3.71
C GLU A 121 -12.40 -0.47 2.61
N ASP A 122 -12.43 -1.76 2.28
CA ASP A 122 -13.40 -2.33 1.35
C ASP A 122 -14.25 -3.38 2.06
N LYS A 123 -15.53 -3.04 2.21
CA LYS A 123 -16.55 -3.88 2.85
C LYS A 123 -16.85 -5.16 2.05
N GLU A 124 -16.48 -5.20 0.77
CA GLU A 124 -16.66 -6.36 -0.11
C GLU A 124 -15.38 -7.19 -0.27
N LEU A 125 -14.22 -6.71 0.20
CA LEU A 125 -12.91 -7.37 0.06
C LEU A 125 -12.92 -8.81 0.58
N GLY A 126 -13.60 -9.04 1.71
CA GLY A 126 -13.77 -10.38 2.30
C GLY A 126 -14.57 -11.37 1.45
N ARG A 127 -15.37 -10.92 0.47
CA ARG A 127 -16.14 -11.80 -0.42
C ARG A 127 -15.29 -12.39 -1.55
N TYR A 128 -14.31 -11.63 -2.05
CA TYR A 128 -13.59 -11.98 -3.27
C TYR A 128 -12.33 -12.83 -3.07
N LEU A 129 -11.73 -12.83 -1.86
CA LEU A 129 -10.41 -13.44 -1.60
C LEU A 129 -10.45 -14.90 -1.11
N THR A 130 -11.59 -15.59 -1.23
CA THR A 130 -11.75 -16.98 -0.76
C THR A 130 -11.37 -18.04 -1.80
N ARG A 131 -11.26 -17.68 -3.08
CA ARG A 131 -10.91 -18.61 -4.17
C ARG A 131 -9.68 -18.10 -4.92
N GLY A 132 -8.58 -18.86 -4.92
CA GLY A 132 -7.35 -18.53 -5.66
C GLY A 132 -6.41 -17.54 -4.96
N THR A 133 -6.61 -17.29 -3.65
CA THR A 133 -5.71 -16.44 -2.86
C THR A 133 -4.83 -17.34 -2.00
N PHE A 134 -3.59 -17.52 -2.45
CA PHE A 134 -2.59 -18.37 -1.79
C PHE A 134 -2.54 -18.08 -0.27
N GLN A 135 -2.52 -19.14 0.54
CA GLN A 135 -2.54 -19.15 2.02
C GLN A 135 -3.88 -18.89 2.74
N ILE A 136 -4.96 -18.50 2.06
CA ILE A 136 -6.27 -18.21 2.71
C ILE A 136 -7.32 -19.31 2.42
N GLU A 137 -6.93 -20.37 1.70
CA GLU A 137 -7.85 -21.40 1.17
C GLU A 137 -8.17 -22.54 2.14
N SER A 138 -7.45 -22.63 3.27
CA SER A 138 -7.67 -23.74 4.21
C SER A 138 -8.99 -23.55 4.97
N ARG A 139 -9.60 -24.67 5.40
CA ARG A 139 -10.86 -24.64 6.18
C ARG A 139 -10.80 -23.71 7.40
N ALA A 140 -9.69 -23.72 8.13
CA ALA A 140 -9.50 -22.86 9.30
C ALA A 140 -9.42 -21.38 8.92
N GLN A 141 -8.75 -21.05 7.80
CA GLN A 141 -8.64 -19.68 7.29
C GLN A 141 -10.01 -19.19 6.81
N MET A 142 -10.73 -20.00 6.03
CA MET A 142 -12.06 -19.68 5.54
C MET A 142 -13.09 -19.51 6.66
N ALA A 143 -13.06 -20.36 7.69
CA ALA A 143 -13.95 -20.24 8.86
C ALA A 143 -13.69 -18.97 9.69
N MET A 144 -12.49 -18.40 9.60
CA MET A 144 -12.13 -17.16 10.30
C MET A 144 -12.66 -15.90 9.59
N LEU A 145 -12.82 -15.91 8.26
CA LEU A 145 -13.20 -14.72 7.48
C LEU A 145 -14.53 -14.08 7.94
N PRO A 146 -15.62 -14.83 8.21
CA PRO A 146 -16.87 -14.24 8.67
C PRO A 146 -16.76 -13.59 10.06
N ARG A 147 -15.84 -14.08 10.89
CA ARG A 147 -15.59 -13.56 12.25
C ARG A 147 -14.67 -12.34 12.19
N LEU A 148 -13.63 -12.41 11.35
CA LEU A 148 -12.64 -11.35 11.20
C LEU A 148 -13.22 -10.11 10.49
N LYS A 149 -14.14 -10.30 9.53
CA LYS A 149 -14.70 -9.22 8.70
C LYS A 149 -13.60 -8.27 8.17
N PRO A 150 -12.63 -8.80 7.40
CA PRO A 150 -11.50 -8.01 6.92
C PRO A 150 -12.00 -6.83 6.08
N ARG A 151 -11.49 -5.64 6.40
CA ARG A 151 -11.76 -4.37 5.70
C ARG A 151 -10.53 -3.90 4.94
N THR A 152 -9.35 -4.22 5.44
CA THR A 152 -8.06 -3.76 4.89
C THR A 152 -7.19 -4.94 4.47
N TYR A 153 -6.17 -4.68 3.64
CA TYR A 153 -5.15 -5.69 3.32
C TYR A 153 -4.45 -6.22 4.58
N TYR A 154 -4.18 -5.34 5.55
CA TYR A 154 -3.53 -5.70 6.81
C TYR A 154 -4.32 -6.74 7.61
N ASP A 155 -5.64 -6.79 7.44
CA ASP A 155 -6.46 -7.81 8.09
C ASP A 155 -6.13 -9.22 7.60
N PHE A 156 -5.81 -9.39 6.32
CA PHE A 156 -5.38 -10.67 5.77
C PHE A 156 -3.98 -11.05 6.24
N VAL A 157 -3.06 -10.09 6.34
CA VAL A 157 -1.74 -10.33 6.93
C VAL A 157 -1.88 -10.83 8.37
N ILE A 158 -2.79 -10.24 9.15
CA ILE A 158 -3.06 -10.68 10.52
C ILE A 158 -3.76 -12.05 10.53
N GLN A 159 -4.72 -12.29 9.64
CA GLN A 159 -5.40 -13.58 9.50
C GLN A 159 -4.40 -14.73 9.27
N VAL A 160 -3.49 -14.56 8.31
CA VAL A 160 -2.45 -15.53 7.99
C VAL A 160 -1.48 -15.74 9.16
N ALA A 161 -1.23 -14.70 9.97
CA ALA A 161 -0.37 -14.78 11.14
C ALA A 161 -1.04 -15.46 12.35
N ILE A 162 -2.33 -15.21 12.60
CA ILE A 162 -3.04 -15.63 13.81
C ILE A 162 -3.71 -17.01 13.67
N VAL A 163 -4.07 -17.43 12.47
CA VAL A 163 -4.65 -18.76 12.20
C VAL A 163 -3.50 -19.74 11.95
N ARG A 164 -2.71 -20.01 12.99
CA ARG A 164 -1.58 -20.95 13.01
C ARG A 164 -1.56 -21.74 14.32
N PRO A 165 -0.97 -22.96 14.37
CA PRO A 165 -1.03 -23.82 15.55
C PRO A 165 -0.61 -23.13 16.85
N GLY A 166 0.52 -22.40 16.86
CA GLY A 166 1.00 -21.70 18.05
C GLY A 166 0.01 -20.66 18.60
N PRO A 167 -0.38 -19.63 17.82
CA PRO A 167 -1.36 -18.65 18.27
C PRO A 167 -2.75 -19.22 18.61
N ILE A 168 -3.18 -20.30 17.96
CA ILE A 168 -4.44 -21.00 18.29
C ILE A 168 -4.32 -21.68 19.66
N GLN A 169 -3.23 -22.41 19.90
CA GLN A 169 -2.96 -23.08 21.18
C GLN A 169 -2.75 -22.07 22.32
N GLY A 170 -2.21 -20.90 22.04
CA GLY A 170 -2.05 -19.80 23.00
C GLY A 170 -3.29 -18.94 23.23
N ASP A 171 -4.47 -19.34 22.72
CA ASP A 171 -5.75 -18.59 22.79
C ASP A 171 -5.64 -17.11 22.38
N MET A 172 -4.79 -16.80 21.38
CA MET A 172 -4.56 -15.42 20.94
C MET A 172 -5.65 -14.93 19.97
N VAL A 173 -6.40 -15.86 19.36
CA VAL A 173 -7.39 -15.58 18.30
C VAL A 173 -8.63 -14.87 18.85
N ASN A 174 -9.22 -15.37 19.94
CA ASN A 174 -10.46 -14.81 20.48
C ASN A 174 -10.25 -13.40 21.07
N PRO A 175 -9.20 -13.11 21.85
CA PRO A 175 -8.90 -11.76 22.32
C PRO A 175 -8.69 -10.76 21.18
N TYR A 176 -8.00 -11.16 20.11
CA TYR A 176 -7.85 -10.31 18.93
C TYR A 176 -9.21 -9.92 18.32
N LEU A 177 -10.11 -10.89 18.15
CA LEU A 177 -11.46 -10.64 17.63
C LEU A 177 -12.27 -9.73 18.54
N ARG A 178 -12.24 -9.95 19.87
CA ARG A 178 -12.99 -9.14 20.83
C ARG A 178 -12.52 -7.68 20.85
N ARG A 179 -11.21 -7.44 20.79
CA ARG A 179 -10.64 -6.08 20.68
C ARG A 179 -11.02 -5.41 19.37
N ARG A 180 -10.96 -6.16 18.26
CA ARG A 180 -11.37 -5.65 16.94
C ARG A 180 -12.84 -5.28 16.91
N GLU A 181 -13.69 -6.03 17.62
CA GLU A 181 -15.12 -5.73 17.79
C GLU A 181 -15.39 -4.63 18.84
N GLY A 182 -14.36 -4.06 19.48
CA GLY A 182 -14.49 -3.06 20.53
C GLY A 182 -15.03 -3.60 21.85
N LYS A 183 -15.08 -4.92 22.03
CA LYS A 183 -15.56 -5.60 23.25
C LYS A 183 -14.51 -5.67 24.35
N GLU A 184 -13.24 -5.48 24.00
CA GLU A 184 -12.12 -5.40 24.93
C GLU A 184 -11.22 -4.22 24.56
N PRO A 185 -10.64 -3.49 25.52
CA PRO A 185 -9.67 -2.44 25.23
C PRO A 185 -8.37 -3.03 24.66
N VAL A 186 -7.72 -2.24 23.80
CA VAL A 186 -6.39 -2.59 23.28
C VAL A 186 -5.34 -2.24 24.33
N GLU A 187 -4.67 -3.24 24.87
CA GLU A 187 -3.56 -3.07 25.82
C GLU A 187 -2.23 -3.37 25.16
N TYR A 188 -1.25 -2.48 25.37
CA TYR A 188 0.11 -2.66 24.91
C TYR A 188 0.98 -3.21 26.04
N LEU A 189 1.61 -4.36 25.84
CA LEU A 189 2.66 -4.81 26.76
C LEU A 189 3.85 -3.85 26.65
N HIS A 190 4.26 -3.25 27.76
CA HIS A 190 5.48 -2.46 27.83
C HIS A 190 6.69 -3.34 27.50
N TRP A 191 7.29 -3.07 26.35
CA TRP A 191 8.40 -3.81 25.76
C TRP A 191 9.69 -3.60 26.56
N ARG A 192 10.21 -4.63 27.25
CA ARG A 192 11.53 -4.57 27.92
C ARG A 192 12.65 -5.02 26.97
N PRO A 193 13.86 -4.41 27.02
CA PRO A 193 15.00 -4.73 26.16
C PRO A 193 15.45 -6.20 26.25
N GLU A 194 15.31 -6.84 27.41
CA GLU A 194 15.78 -8.22 27.66
C GLU A 194 15.03 -9.28 26.83
N THR A 195 13.79 -8.98 26.42
CA THR A 195 12.95 -9.86 25.59
C THR A 195 13.49 -10.05 24.17
N LEU A 196 14.37 -9.15 23.69
CA LEU A 196 14.97 -9.24 22.35
C LEU A 196 15.91 -10.45 22.20
N ALA A 197 16.63 -10.80 23.26
CA ALA A 197 17.62 -11.88 23.23
C ALA A 197 16.98 -13.28 23.18
N LEU A 198 15.77 -13.42 23.76
CA LEU A 198 15.04 -14.70 23.77
C LEU A 198 14.19 -14.89 22.51
N ALA A 199 13.56 -13.82 22.01
CA ALA A 199 12.73 -13.86 20.80
C ALA A 199 13.53 -14.15 19.52
N SER A 200 14.78 -13.66 19.45
CA SER A 200 15.68 -13.89 18.32
C SER A 200 16.15 -15.34 18.17
N ARG A 201 16.11 -16.15 19.24
CA ARG A 201 16.56 -17.56 19.20
C ARG A 201 15.47 -18.57 18.87
N ARG A 202 14.17 -18.24 19.02
CA ARG A 202 13.10 -19.25 18.95
C ARG A 202 12.01 -19.04 17.89
N SER A 203 11.98 -17.95 17.13
CA SER A 203 10.97 -17.83 16.06
C SER A 203 11.45 -16.95 14.91
N GLY A 204 11.59 -17.55 13.74
CA GLY A 204 11.87 -16.85 12.49
C GLY A 204 10.81 -15.79 12.17
N ARG A 205 11.25 -14.53 12.17
CA ARG A 205 10.83 -13.39 11.35
C ARG A 205 9.47 -13.51 10.62
N ILE A 206 8.34 -13.24 11.28
CA ILE A 206 7.08 -12.92 10.55
C ILE A 206 6.29 -11.76 11.19
N PHE A 207 6.51 -11.40 12.46
CA PHE A 207 5.75 -10.31 13.07
C PHE A 207 6.40 -8.96 12.79
N SER A 208 5.81 -8.18 11.87
CA SER A 208 6.05 -6.74 11.83
C SER A 208 5.53 -6.10 13.13
N THR A 209 6.15 -5.00 13.54
CA THR A 209 5.87 -4.30 14.81
C THR A 209 4.41 -3.86 14.99
N LYS A 210 3.58 -3.82 13.93
CA LYS A 210 2.13 -3.58 14.03
C LYS A 210 1.32 -4.85 14.34
N SER A 211 1.71 -6.01 13.83
CA SER A 211 1.01 -7.27 14.08
C SER A 211 1.19 -7.76 15.52
N CYS A 212 2.35 -7.51 16.13
CA CYS A 212 2.53 -7.77 17.57
C CYS A 212 1.65 -6.87 18.48
N ARG A 213 1.28 -5.67 18.03
CA ARG A 213 0.55 -4.68 18.84
C ARG A 213 -0.89 -5.08 19.20
N LEU A 214 -1.52 -5.94 18.40
CA LEU A 214 -2.92 -6.35 18.60
C LEU A 214 -3.08 -7.72 19.27
N VAL A 215 -2.02 -8.54 19.29
CA VAL A 215 -2.07 -9.96 19.67
C VAL A 215 -1.59 -10.19 21.13
N ALA A 216 -1.05 -9.16 21.79
CA ALA A 216 -0.59 -9.26 23.18
C ALA A 216 -1.75 -9.64 24.13
N THR A 217 -1.70 -10.80 24.76
CA THR A 217 -2.62 -11.19 25.84
C THR A 217 -1.85 -11.77 27.02
N ARG A 218 -2.23 -11.30 28.22
CA ARG A 218 -1.98 -11.77 29.61
C ARG A 218 -0.58 -12.30 29.97
N ARG A 219 -0.15 -11.97 31.20
CA ARG A 219 0.97 -12.64 31.90
C ARG A 219 0.85 -14.16 31.69
N LEU A 220 1.86 -14.77 31.07
CA LEU A 220 2.06 -16.21 31.14
C LEU A 220 2.11 -16.60 32.63
N PRO A 221 1.37 -17.63 33.07
CA PRO A 221 1.51 -18.14 34.44
C PRO A 221 2.98 -18.50 34.71
N SER A 222 3.47 -18.17 35.90
CA SER A 222 4.82 -18.48 36.37
C SER A 222 5.17 -19.97 36.32
N ASP A 223 4.16 -20.84 36.24
CA ASP A 223 4.29 -22.25 36.56
C ASP A 223 4.60 -23.13 35.33
N CYS A 224 4.74 -22.54 34.14
CA CYS A 224 5.19 -23.27 32.95
C CYS A 224 6.72 -23.45 32.86
N TRP A 225 7.50 -23.00 33.84
CA TRP A 225 8.97 -23.05 33.84
C TRP A 225 9.58 -24.12 34.76
N SER A 226 8.79 -24.96 35.43
CA SER A 226 9.31 -26.10 36.20
C SER A 226 9.21 -27.39 35.37
N GLY A 227 10.15 -27.57 34.44
CA GLY A 227 10.19 -28.75 33.58
C GLY A 227 11.15 -28.66 32.40
N CYS A 228 12.38 -28.16 32.63
CA CYS A 228 13.54 -28.36 31.76
C CYS A 228 14.79 -28.38 32.64
#